data_AF-M7N9R7-F1
#
_entry.id   AF-M7N9R7-F1
#
_cell.length_a   1.000
_cell.length_b   1.000
_cell.length_c   1.000
_cell.angle_alpha   90.00
_cell.angle_beta   90.00
_cell.angle_gamma   90.00
#
_symmetry.space_group_name_H-M   'P 1'
#
loop_
_entity.id
_entity.type
_entity.pdbx_description
1 polymer ?
#
loop_
_entity_poly.entity_id
_entity_poly.type
_entity_poly.pdbx_seq_one_letter_code
_entity_poly.pdbx_strand_id
1 'polypeptide(L)'
;MKEIYQEIAELIDETIPEEWKNVKLYVEGWEGYSSAYFYYYPESSEKPILSYTIPERFAIDKMEYHQRERKIRRTALSLQKAFEPNGQEPWTNLTFILNRDGTFHVDYGYEDLTEADPGEQREAWKAKYGIEAGT
;
A
#
# COMPACT_ATOMS: atom_id res chain seq x y z
N MET A 1 9.85 -11.61 9.15
CA MET A 1 9.40 -10.96 7.89
C MET A 1 8.20 -11.64 7.25
N LYS A 2 8.17 -12.98 7.06
CA LYS A 2 7.01 -13.70 6.48
C LYS A 2 5.68 -13.39 7.17
N GLU A 3 5.65 -13.41 8.50
CA GLU A 3 4.47 -13.09 9.31
C GLU A 3 3.97 -11.66 9.05
N ILE A 4 4.87 -10.71 8.83
CA ILE A 4 4.51 -9.32 8.56
C ILE A 4 3.86 -9.18 7.18
N TYR A 5 4.36 -9.90 6.15
CA TYR A 5 3.68 -9.91 4.83
C TYR A 5 2.28 -10.50 4.91
N GLN A 6 2.12 -11.58 5.69
CA GLN A 6 0.81 -12.19 5.91
C GLN A 6 -0.15 -11.22 6.60
N GLU A 7 0.31 -10.54 7.67
CA GLU A 7 -0.51 -9.54 8.36
C GLU A 7 -0.89 -8.36 7.45
N ILE A 8 0.03 -7.89 6.58
CA ILE A 8 -0.31 -6.87 5.58
C ILE A 8 -1.42 -7.36 4.65
N ALA A 9 -1.33 -8.60 4.15
CA ALA A 9 -2.33 -9.16 3.25
C ALA A 9 -3.70 -9.31 3.92
N GLU A 10 -3.74 -9.81 5.15
CA GLU A 10 -4.97 -9.94 5.95
C GLU A 10 -5.61 -8.56 6.21
N LEU A 11 -4.81 -7.56 6.58
CA LEU A 11 -5.31 -6.20 6.80
C LEU A 11 -5.85 -5.54 5.54
N ILE A 12 -5.25 -5.79 4.39
CA ILE A 12 -5.75 -5.33 3.10
C ILE A 12 -7.12 -5.96 2.82
N ASP A 13 -7.25 -7.28 3.00
CA ASP A 13 -8.50 -8.01 2.77
C ASP A 13 -9.63 -7.51 3.70
N GLU A 14 -9.34 -7.31 4.99
CA GLU A 14 -10.29 -6.74 5.97
C GLU A 14 -10.69 -5.28 5.65
N THR A 15 -9.83 -4.54 4.94
CA THR A 15 -10.05 -3.13 4.64
C THR A 15 -10.93 -2.91 3.41
N ILE A 16 -10.93 -3.83 2.45
CA ILE A 16 -11.68 -3.72 1.20
C ILE A 16 -13.05 -4.41 1.34
N PRO A 17 -14.18 -3.68 1.36
CA PRO A 17 -15.51 -4.24 1.63
C PRO A 17 -16.20 -4.77 0.36
N GLU A 18 -15.44 -5.27 -0.61
CA GLU A 18 -15.94 -5.93 -1.83
C GLU A 18 -14.91 -6.95 -2.35
N GLU A 19 -15.32 -7.86 -3.23
CA GLU A 19 -14.38 -8.80 -3.87
C GLU A 19 -13.41 -8.04 -4.81
N TRP A 20 -12.14 -8.44 -4.79
CA TRP A 20 -11.06 -7.78 -5.51
C TRP A 20 -10.11 -8.80 -6.15
N LYS A 21 -9.51 -8.44 -7.30
CA LYS A 21 -8.58 -9.28 -8.08
C LYS A 21 -7.15 -9.13 -7.61
N ASN A 22 -6.70 -7.88 -7.47
CA ASN A 22 -5.36 -7.52 -7.03
C ASN A 22 -5.31 -6.16 -6.34
N VAL A 23 -4.29 -5.99 -5.51
CA VAL A 23 -3.97 -4.76 -4.77
C VAL A 23 -2.52 -4.39 -5.00
N LYS A 24 -2.26 -3.09 -5.14
CA LYS A 24 -0.93 -2.50 -5.15
C LYS A 24 -0.87 -1.49 -4.02
N LEU A 25 -0.19 -1.84 -2.94
CA LEU A 25 0.03 -0.99 -1.77
C LEU A 25 1.38 -0.29 -1.90
N TYR A 26 1.38 1.03 -1.77
CA TYR A 26 2.57 1.85 -1.64
C TYR A 26 2.73 2.29 -0.19
N VAL A 27 3.94 2.21 0.34
CA VAL A 27 4.30 2.71 1.67
C VAL A 27 5.65 3.39 1.60
N GLU A 28 5.79 4.53 2.26
CA GLU A 28 7.06 5.21 2.43
C GLU A 28 7.20 5.72 3.86
N GLY A 29 8.44 5.85 4.32
CA GLY A 29 8.69 6.39 5.65
C GLY A 29 10.15 6.62 5.98
N TRP A 30 10.37 7.69 6.73
CA TRP A 30 11.64 8.10 7.31
C TRP A 30 11.38 8.90 8.59
N GLU A 31 12.42 9.47 9.19
CA GLU A 31 12.26 10.24 10.43
C GLU A 31 11.29 11.42 10.24
N GLY A 32 10.21 11.44 11.02
CA GLY A 32 9.20 12.50 10.99
C GLY A 32 8.11 12.38 9.92
N TYR A 33 8.20 11.41 8.99
CA TYR A 33 7.23 11.27 7.90
C TYR A 33 6.94 9.82 7.54
N SER A 34 5.67 9.53 7.23
CA SER A 34 5.29 8.27 6.58
C SER A 34 3.94 8.38 5.89
N SER A 35 3.78 7.65 4.81
CA SER A 35 2.55 7.58 4.03
C SER A 35 2.26 6.14 3.61
N ALA A 36 0.98 5.82 3.45
CA ALA A 36 0.54 4.55 2.88
C ALA A 36 -0.78 4.75 2.16
N TYR A 37 -0.89 4.21 0.96
CA TYR A 37 -2.12 4.15 0.19
C TYR A 37 -2.05 2.98 -0.78
N PHE A 38 -3.21 2.51 -1.23
CA PHE A 38 -3.23 1.43 -2.21
C PHE A 38 -4.26 1.68 -3.29
N TYR A 39 -4.05 1.03 -4.43
CA TYR A 39 -5.08 0.84 -5.43
C TYR A 39 -5.48 -0.63 -5.46
N TYR A 40 -6.78 -0.89 -5.50
CA TYR A 40 -7.29 -2.24 -5.70
C TYR A 40 -8.17 -2.29 -6.95
N TYR A 41 -8.28 -3.47 -7.54
CA TYR A 41 -9.13 -3.72 -8.70
C TYR A 41 -10.28 -4.61 -8.26
N PRO A 42 -11.53 -4.10 -8.21
CA PRO A 42 -12.69 -4.92 -7.93
C PRO A 42 -12.83 -6.09 -8.91
N GLU A 43 -13.44 -7.19 -8.48
CA GLU A 43 -13.84 -8.23 -9.44
C GLU A 43 -14.84 -7.70 -10.48
N SER A 44 -15.66 -6.73 -10.09
CA SER A 44 -16.71 -6.13 -10.91
C SER A 44 -16.24 -5.08 -11.92
N SER A 45 -14.98 -4.66 -11.89
CA SER A 45 -14.47 -3.53 -12.66
C SER A 45 -12.99 -3.66 -13.01
N GLU A 46 -12.62 -3.31 -14.24
CA GLU A 46 -11.21 -3.18 -14.64
C GLU A 46 -10.57 -1.86 -14.17
N LYS A 47 -11.40 -0.89 -13.75
CA LYS A 47 -10.88 0.40 -13.24
C LYS A 47 -10.42 0.24 -11.78
N PRO A 48 -9.17 0.63 -11.45
CA PRO A 48 -8.66 0.58 -10.09
C PRO A 48 -9.32 1.66 -9.22
N ILE A 49 -9.42 1.39 -7.93
CA ILE A 49 -9.96 2.29 -6.93
C ILE A 49 -8.88 2.65 -5.93
N LEU A 50 -8.71 3.95 -5.71
CA LEU A 50 -7.84 4.47 -4.67
C LEU A 50 -8.45 4.25 -3.28
N SER A 51 -7.64 3.72 -2.37
CA SER A 51 -8.01 3.41 -0.97
C SER A 51 -8.72 4.57 -0.26
N TYR A 52 -8.28 5.81 -0.47
CA TYR A 52 -8.89 7.00 0.14
C TYR A 52 -10.37 7.22 -0.19
N THR A 53 -10.89 6.59 -1.24
CA THR A 53 -12.31 6.70 -1.63
C THR A 53 -13.22 5.63 -1.01
N ILE A 54 -12.64 4.60 -0.37
CA ILE A 54 -13.38 3.50 0.27
C ILE A 54 -14.42 4.00 1.29
N PRO A 55 -14.10 4.92 2.23
CA PRO A 55 -15.09 5.40 3.20
C PRO A 55 -16.35 5.95 2.56
N GLU A 56 -16.18 6.73 1.49
CA GLU A 56 -17.29 7.40 0.81
C GLU A 56 -18.08 6.43 -0.07
N ARG A 57 -17.40 5.52 -0.77
CA ARG A 57 -18.02 4.50 -1.62
C ARG A 57 -18.88 3.51 -0.84
N PHE A 58 -18.49 3.19 0.39
CA PHE A 58 -19.13 2.15 1.20
C PHE A 58 -19.81 2.65 2.47
N ALA A 59 -19.90 3.98 2.64
CA ALA A 59 -20.46 4.61 3.84
C ALA A 59 -19.81 4.10 5.15
N ILE A 60 -18.49 3.87 5.12
CA ILE A 60 -17.70 3.50 6.30
C ILE A 60 -17.29 4.77 7.04
N ASP A 61 -17.34 4.73 8.37
CA ASP A 61 -16.90 5.84 9.19
C ASP A 61 -15.43 6.20 8.90
N LYS A 62 -15.17 7.49 8.66
CA LYS A 62 -13.83 7.96 8.27
C LYS A 62 -12.81 7.70 9.37
N MET A 63 -13.18 7.84 10.65
CA MET A 63 -12.28 7.60 11.77
C MET A 63 -11.95 6.12 11.93
N GLU A 64 -12.94 5.24 11.76
CA GLU A 64 -12.74 3.80 11.73
C GLU A 64 -11.78 3.40 10.60
N TYR A 65 -12.02 3.90 9.38
CA TYR A 65 -11.17 3.60 8.23
C TYR A 65 -9.73 4.12 8.42
N HIS A 66 -9.56 5.32 8.95
CA HIS A 66 -8.22 5.84 9.27
C HIS A 66 -7.46 4.97 10.27
N GLN A 67 -8.13 4.26 11.17
CA GLN A 67 -7.48 3.30 12.06
C GLN A 67 -6.98 2.07 11.30
N ARG A 68 -7.74 1.59 10.30
CA ARG A 68 -7.33 0.48 9.42
C ARG A 68 -6.11 0.85 8.58
N GLU A 69 -6.13 2.02 7.93
CA GLU A 69 -4.98 2.54 7.16
C GLU A 69 -3.74 2.69 8.04
N ARG A 70 -3.90 3.23 9.26
CA ARG A 70 -2.80 3.37 10.22
C ARG A 70 -2.22 2.01 10.63
N LYS A 71 -3.05 0.97 10.74
CA LYS A 71 -2.59 -0.39 11.06
C LYS A 71 -1.76 -0.95 9.91
N ILE A 72 -2.28 -0.90 8.67
CA ILE A 72 -1.53 -1.29 7.45
C ILE A 72 -0.17 -0.58 7.39
N ARG A 73 -0.16 0.76 7.52
CA ARG A 73 1.08 1.55 7.47
C ARG A 73 2.09 1.14 8.53
N ARG A 74 1.65 0.96 9.79
CA ARG A 74 2.53 0.57 10.89
C ARG A 74 3.09 -0.83 10.71
N THR A 75 2.26 -1.78 10.30
CA THR A 75 2.67 -3.16 10.02
C THR A 75 3.68 -3.18 8.88
N ALA A 76 3.45 -2.44 7.81
CA ALA A 76 4.39 -2.31 6.69
C ALA A 76 5.72 -1.65 7.10
N LEU A 77 5.72 -0.54 7.84
CA LEU A 77 6.94 0.09 8.35
C LEU A 77 7.71 -0.77 9.36
N SER A 78 7.07 -1.77 9.98
CA SER A 78 7.79 -2.73 10.83
C SER A 78 8.73 -3.62 10.02
N LEU A 79 8.48 -3.81 8.70
CA LEU A 79 9.44 -4.46 7.79
C LEU A 79 10.72 -3.65 7.68
N GLN A 80 10.64 -2.31 7.58
CA GLN A 80 11.82 -1.44 7.48
C GLN A 80 12.75 -1.66 8.69
N LYS A 81 12.16 -1.69 9.89
CA LYS A 81 12.89 -1.94 11.15
C LYS A 81 13.46 -3.35 11.25
N ALA A 82 12.89 -4.31 10.54
CA ALA A 82 13.41 -5.66 10.49
C ALA A 82 14.63 -5.80 9.57
N PHE A 83 14.96 -4.82 8.71
CA PHE A 83 16.08 -4.92 7.78
C PHE A 83 17.43 -4.64 8.46
N GLU A 84 17.51 -3.63 9.34
CA GLU A 84 18.77 -3.25 10.02
C GLU A 84 19.42 -4.42 10.79
N PRO A 85 18.70 -5.19 11.64
CA PRO A 85 19.30 -6.30 12.37
C PRO A 85 19.75 -7.45 11.46
N ASN A 86 19.25 -7.50 10.22
CA ASN A 86 19.62 -8.50 9.23
C ASN A 86 20.74 -8.02 8.29
N GLY A 87 21.38 -6.88 8.58
CA GLY A 87 22.46 -6.32 7.77
C GLY A 87 22.00 -5.83 6.39
N GLN A 88 20.69 -5.56 6.24
CA GLN A 88 20.12 -5.01 5.01
C GLN A 88 19.94 -3.50 5.16
N GLU A 89 20.22 -2.77 4.08
CA GLU A 89 19.94 -1.34 4.03
C GLU A 89 18.43 -1.09 4.20
N PRO A 90 18.02 -0.14 5.05
CA PRO A 90 16.62 0.26 5.15
C PRO A 90 16.13 0.84 3.82
N TRP A 91 15.03 0.31 3.30
CA TRP A 91 14.34 0.89 2.15
C TRP A 91 13.65 2.20 2.53
N THR A 92 13.45 3.11 1.59
CA THR A 92 12.73 4.40 1.78
C THR A 92 11.25 4.27 1.44
N ASN A 93 10.94 3.41 0.46
CA ASN A 93 9.58 3.02 0.10
C ASN A 93 9.48 1.53 -0.23
N LEU A 94 8.26 1.00 -0.21
CA LEU A 94 7.95 -0.33 -0.68
C LEU A 94 6.69 -0.31 -1.56
N THR A 95 6.63 -1.22 -2.52
CA THR A 95 5.41 -1.58 -3.23
C THR A 95 5.07 -3.04 -2.96
N PHE A 96 3.95 -3.30 -2.31
CA PHE A 96 3.43 -4.64 -2.04
C PHE A 96 2.30 -4.94 -3.04
N ILE A 97 2.53 -5.93 -3.90
CA ILE A 97 1.59 -6.36 -4.93
C ILE A 97 0.96 -7.67 -4.47
N LEU A 98 -0.35 -7.68 -4.25
CA LEU A 98 -1.11 -8.82 -3.73
C LEU A 98 -2.17 -9.25 -4.74
N ASN A 99 -2.24 -10.54 -5.01
CA ASN A 99 -3.32 -11.14 -5.80
C ASN A 99 -4.32 -11.87 -4.90
N ARG A 100 -5.55 -12.04 -5.39
CA ARG A 100 -6.64 -12.69 -4.64
C ARG A 100 -6.33 -14.13 -4.21
N ASP A 101 -5.47 -14.83 -4.94
CA ASP A 101 -5.02 -16.19 -4.60
C ASP A 101 -3.96 -16.22 -3.48
N GLY A 102 -3.60 -15.07 -2.91
CA GLY A 102 -2.60 -14.92 -1.86
C GLY A 102 -1.16 -14.87 -2.37
N THR A 103 -0.92 -14.97 -3.69
CA THR A 103 0.41 -14.71 -4.23
C THR A 103 0.73 -13.22 -4.11
N PHE A 104 1.97 -12.92 -3.74
CA PHE A 104 2.41 -11.55 -3.58
C PHE A 104 3.85 -11.34 -4.06
N HIS A 105 4.16 -10.10 -4.37
CA HIS A 105 5.50 -9.61 -4.69
C HIS A 105 5.77 -8.32 -3.92
N VAL A 106 7.03 -8.07 -3.58
CA VAL A 106 7.44 -6.85 -2.87
C VAL A 106 8.64 -6.23 -3.58
N ASP A 107 8.46 -4.99 -4.01
CA ASP A 107 9.53 -4.15 -4.53
C ASP A 107 9.98 -3.15 -3.46
N TYR A 108 11.28 -3.08 -3.22
CA TYR A 108 11.88 -2.12 -2.29
C TYR A 108 12.55 -0.99 -3.06
N GLY A 109 12.25 0.25 -2.66
CA GLY A 109 12.91 1.45 -3.16
C GLY A 109 13.89 2.01 -2.13
N TYR A 110 14.99 2.57 -2.62
CA TYR A 110 16.09 3.12 -1.81
C TYR A 110 16.40 4.57 -2.17
N GLU A 111 15.58 5.18 -3.02
CA GLU A 111 15.74 6.55 -3.48
C GLU A 111 15.39 7.52 -2.34
N ASP A 112 16.11 8.64 -2.25
CA ASP A 112 15.75 9.73 -1.34
C ASP A 112 14.52 10.46 -1.89
N LEU A 113 13.43 10.43 -1.11
CA LEU A 113 12.12 10.97 -1.47
C LEU A 113 11.76 12.21 -0.65
N THR A 114 12.69 12.75 0.14
CA THR A 114 12.43 13.85 1.09
C THR A 114 11.95 15.13 0.40
N GLU A 115 12.44 15.41 -0.81
CA GLU A 115 12.10 16.60 -1.62
C GLU A 115 11.17 16.26 -2.81
N ALA A 116 10.68 15.02 -2.90
CA ALA A 116 9.82 14.59 -4.00
C ALA A 116 8.40 15.18 -3.87
N ASP A 117 7.82 15.66 -4.97
CA ASP A 117 6.41 16.05 -4.97
C ASP A 117 5.51 14.80 -4.84
N PRO A 118 4.64 14.71 -3.82
CA PRO A 118 3.82 13.52 -3.61
C PRO A 118 2.82 13.23 -4.75
N GLY A 119 2.42 14.26 -5.51
CA GLY A 119 1.55 14.11 -6.67
C GLY A 119 2.28 13.49 -7.85
N GLU A 120 3.43 14.05 -8.22
CA GLU A 120 4.30 13.52 -9.27
C GLU A 120 4.77 12.11 -8.96
N GLN A 121 5.16 11.85 -7.71
CA GLN A 121 5.57 10.53 -7.25
C GLN A 121 4.46 9.50 -7.42
N ARG A 122 3.21 9.83 -7.05
CA ARG A 122 2.07 8.92 -7.23
C ARG A 122 1.79 8.66 -8.70
N GLU A 123 1.89 9.66 -9.58
CA GLU A 123 1.70 9.46 -11.02
C GLU A 123 2.82 8.62 -11.65
N ALA A 124 4.08 8.84 -11.25
CA ALA A 124 5.20 8.01 -11.66
C ALA A 124 5.05 6.55 -11.17
N TRP A 125 4.61 6.36 -9.93
CA TRP A 125 4.33 5.05 -9.37
C TRP A 125 3.18 4.35 -10.11
N LYS A 126 2.09 5.06 -10.41
CA LYS A 126 1.00 4.54 -11.24
C LYS A 126 1.49 4.12 -12.62
N ALA A 127 2.33 4.92 -13.27
CA ALA A 127 2.89 4.57 -14.57
C ALA A 127 3.79 3.32 -14.50
N LYS A 128 4.69 3.25 -13.51
CA LYS A 128 5.60 2.12 -13.29
C LYS A 128 4.84 0.80 -13.11
N TYR A 129 3.74 0.83 -12.36
CA TYR A 129 2.97 -0.38 -12.03
C TYR A 129 1.70 -0.55 -12.86
N GLY A 130 1.49 0.23 -13.93
CA GLY A 130 0.31 0.11 -14.80
C GLY A 130 -1.02 0.31 -14.08
N ILE A 131 -1.12 1.36 -13.25
CA ILE A 131 -2.35 1.77 -12.57
C ILE A 131 -3.01 2.87 -13.40
N GLU A 132 -3.82 2.47 -14.36
CA GLU A 132 -4.52 3.40 -15.24
C GLU A 132 -5.82 3.88 -14.57
N ALA A 133 -5.96 5.19 -14.37
CA ALA A 133 -7.25 5.77 -14.02
C ALA A 133 -8.10 5.71 -15.30
N GLY A 134 -9.11 4.86 -15.34
CA GLY A 134 -9.90 4.66 -16.56
C GLY A 134 -10.46 6.00 -17.05
N THR A 135 -10.08 6.36 -18.28
CA THR A 135 -10.58 7.51 -19.05
C THR A 135 -12.10 7.60 -19.03
#